data_AF-A0A1I5BBY6-F1
#
_entry.id   AF-A0A1I5BBY6-F1
#
_cell.length_a   1.000
_cell.length_b   1.000
_cell.length_c   1.000
_cell.angle_alpha   90.00
_cell.angle_beta   90.00
_cell.angle_gamma   90.00
#
_symmetry.space_group_name_H-M   'P 1'
#
loop_
_entity.id
_entity.type
_entity.pdbx_description
1 polymer ?
#
loop_
_entity_poly.entity_id
_entity_poly.type
_entity_poly.pdbx_seq_one_letter_code
_entity_poly.pdbx_strand_id
1 'polypeptide(L)'
;MSRFASDSPRFASPPRRPPVRCQFHLLDTSVWSFGWISDEAIKATAPDLPRITHCLVQTEHTPWYHLAILDSLDIEHLRPMTPRDELAQLSTFQPLGKARFMFLNLDAHARIPADSQAKFLSWSGHDFEDMSADVMAGRRIPKFFCNRPESECPR
;
A
#
# COMPACT_ATOMS: atom_id res chain seq x y z
N MET A 1 -5.99 -16.02 55.26
CA MET A 1 -6.43 -15.42 53.99
C MET A 1 -5.20 -15.16 53.13
N SER A 2 -4.82 -16.12 52.27
CA SER A 2 -3.70 -15.97 51.33
C SER A 2 -4.22 -15.51 49.97
N ARG A 3 -3.67 -14.42 49.43
CA ARG A 3 -3.97 -13.94 48.07
C ARG A 3 -3.00 -14.62 47.09
N PHE A 4 -3.53 -15.38 46.15
CA PHE A 4 -2.81 -15.80 44.94
C PHE A 4 -2.78 -14.61 43.98
N ALA A 5 -1.61 -14.01 43.76
CA ALA A 5 -1.37 -13.14 42.63
C ALA A 5 -1.00 -14.03 41.43
N SER A 6 -1.85 -14.06 40.41
CA SER A 6 -1.58 -14.75 39.15
C SER A 6 -0.77 -13.81 38.27
N ASP A 7 0.55 -14.00 38.25
CA ASP A 7 1.42 -13.36 37.27
C ASP A 7 1.18 -14.02 35.91
N SER A 8 0.41 -13.35 35.06
CA SER A 8 0.35 -13.70 33.64
C SER A 8 1.68 -13.32 32.99
N PRO A 9 2.38 -14.24 32.30
CA PRO A 9 3.62 -13.92 31.63
C PRO A 9 3.36 -12.87 30.55
N ARG A 10 4.00 -11.71 30.69
CA ARG A 10 4.06 -10.70 29.64
C ARG A 10 4.83 -11.31 28.47
N PHE A 11 4.11 -11.78 27.45
CA PHE A 11 4.74 -12.13 26.19
C PHE A 11 5.44 -10.89 25.66
N ALA A 12 6.77 -10.91 25.68
CA ALA A 12 7.58 -9.88 25.04
C ALA A 12 7.15 -9.83 23.57
N SER A 13 6.72 -8.66 23.09
CA SER A 13 6.43 -8.48 21.68
C SER A 13 7.67 -8.84 20.88
N PRO A 14 7.55 -9.68 19.82
CA PRO A 14 8.69 -10.00 19.00
C PRO A 14 9.31 -8.71 18.45
N PRO A 15 10.64 -8.65 18.26
CA PRO A 15 11.29 -7.46 17.74
C PRO A 15 10.64 -7.07 16.41
N ARG A 16 10.21 -5.80 16.29
CA ARG A 16 9.69 -5.24 15.05
C ARG A 16 10.75 -5.45 13.98
N ARG A 17 10.45 -6.29 12.98
CA ARG A 17 11.25 -6.35 11.75
C ARG A 17 11.26 -4.94 11.15
N PRO A 18 12.38 -4.48 10.55
CA PRO A 18 12.39 -3.19 9.89
C PRO A 18 11.24 -3.13 8.87
N PRO A 19 10.60 -1.96 8.69
CA PRO A 19 9.51 -1.83 7.74
C PRO A 19 10.00 -2.27 6.37
N VAL A 20 9.22 -3.14 5.72
CA VAL A 20 9.53 -3.61 4.39
C VAL A 20 9.13 -2.49 3.44
N ARG A 21 10.12 -1.92 2.74
CA ARG A 21 9.88 -0.98 1.65
C ARG A 21 9.40 -1.74 0.42
N CYS A 22 8.15 -2.19 0.48
CA CYS A 22 7.53 -3.00 -0.57
C CYS A 22 6.28 -2.29 -1.10
N GLN A 23 6.41 -1.69 -2.27
CA GLN A 23 5.35 -0.97 -2.95
C GLN A 23 5.38 -1.32 -4.44
N PHE A 24 4.24 -1.72 -4.98
CA PHE A 24 4.06 -2.02 -6.39
C PHE A 24 3.03 -1.07 -6.99
N HIS A 25 3.41 -0.41 -8.08
CA HIS A 25 2.51 0.31 -8.98
C HIS A 25 2.26 -0.53 -10.23
N LEU A 26 1.03 -0.98 -10.41
CA LEU A 26 0.56 -1.72 -11.58
C LEU A 26 0.07 -0.71 -12.63
N LEU A 27 0.76 -0.65 -13.75
CA LEU A 27 0.52 0.27 -14.86
C LEU A 27 -0.25 -0.43 -15.98
N ASP A 28 -0.99 0.34 -16.76
CA ASP A 28 -1.66 -0.12 -17.99
C ASP A 28 -2.60 -1.32 -17.78
N THR A 29 -3.14 -1.47 -16.56
CA THR A 29 -4.10 -2.53 -16.26
C THR A 29 -5.37 -2.33 -17.09
N SER A 30 -5.73 -3.32 -17.89
CA SER A 30 -6.79 -3.18 -18.91
C SER A 30 -8.22 -3.17 -18.37
N VAL A 31 -8.40 -3.43 -17.06
CA VAL A 31 -9.71 -3.61 -16.43
C VAL A 31 -9.91 -2.53 -15.37
N TRP A 32 -10.81 -1.58 -15.61
CA TRP A 32 -11.06 -0.47 -14.68
C TRP A 32 -11.48 -0.95 -13.29
N SER A 33 -12.25 -2.04 -13.21
CA SER A 33 -12.72 -2.59 -11.93
C SER A 33 -11.58 -3.14 -11.08
N PHE A 34 -10.49 -3.60 -11.71
CA PHE A 34 -9.30 -4.07 -11.02
C PHE A 34 -8.64 -2.96 -10.21
N GLY A 35 -8.71 -1.70 -10.65
CA GLY A 35 -8.20 -0.55 -9.90
C GLY A 35 -8.82 -0.40 -8.51
N TRP A 36 -10.03 -0.92 -8.27
CA TRP A 36 -10.71 -0.84 -6.96
C TRP A 36 -10.34 -1.95 -6.00
N ILE A 37 -9.81 -3.07 -6.50
CA ILE A 37 -9.60 -4.31 -5.74
C ILE A 37 -8.20 -4.90 -5.93
N SER A 38 -7.26 -4.15 -6.53
CA SER A 38 -5.97 -4.69 -6.95
C SER A 38 -5.15 -5.21 -5.79
N ASP A 39 -5.20 -4.52 -4.65
CA ASP A 39 -4.43 -4.89 -3.47
C ASP A 39 -4.92 -6.22 -2.89
N GLU A 40 -6.24 -6.36 -2.75
CA GLU A 40 -6.91 -7.55 -2.25
C GLU A 40 -6.72 -8.72 -3.22
N ALA A 41 -6.94 -8.50 -4.51
CA ALA A 41 -6.86 -9.51 -5.54
C ALA A 41 -5.45 -10.10 -5.62
N ILE A 42 -4.41 -9.26 -5.70
CA ILE A 42 -3.02 -9.72 -5.77
C ILE A 42 -2.62 -10.46 -4.48
N LYS A 43 -3.01 -9.94 -3.31
CA LYS A 43 -2.71 -10.62 -2.04
C LYS A 43 -3.42 -11.97 -1.93
N ALA A 44 -4.66 -12.08 -2.41
CA ALA A 44 -5.43 -13.32 -2.38
C ALA A 44 -4.88 -14.41 -3.31
N THR A 45 -4.28 -14.03 -4.44
CA THR A 45 -3.78 -14.99 -5.45
C THR A 45 -2.27 -15.24 -5.38
N ALA A 46 -1.53 -14.45 -4.60
CA ALA A 46 -0.09 -14.59 -4.50
C ALA A 46 0.33 -15.90 -3.80
N PRO A 47 1.34 -16.62 -4.33
CA PRO A 47 1.80 -17.88 -3.76
C PRO A 47 2.50 -17.71 -2.40
N ASP A 48 3.09 -16.54 -2.14
CA ASP A 48 3.77 -16.20 -0.88
C ASP A 48 2.96 -15.12 -0.12
N LEU A 49 1.79 -15.53 0.39
CA LEU A 49 0.91 -14.67 1.18
C LEU A 49 1.63 -14.02 2.39
N PRO A 50 2.47 -14.73 3.17
CA PRO A 50 3.20 -14.12 4.28
C PRO A 50 4.08 -12.95 3.87
N ARG A 51 4.62 -12.94 2.65
CA ARG A 51 5.46 -11.83 2.16
C ARG A 51 4.65 -10.69 1.57
N ILE A 52 3.71 -10.99 0.67
CA ILE A 52 2.94 -9.96 -0.06
C ILE A 52 2.01 -9.14 0.85
N THR A 53 1.59 -9.70 1.99
CA THR A 53 0.77 -8.99 2.99
C THR A 53 1.48 -7.80 3.63
N HIS A 54 2.81 -7.75 3.53
CA HIS A 54 3.63 -6.62 3.97
C HIS A 54 3.88 -5.58 2.86
N CYS A 55 3.38 -5.83 1.65
CA CYS A 55 3.51 -4.94 0.51
C CYS A 55 2.24 -4.11 0.31
N LEU A 56 2.41 -2.94 -0.27
CA LEU A 56 1.33 -2.13 -0.80
C LEU A 56 1.24 -2.33 -2.31
N VAL A 57 0.07 -2.68 -2.83
CA VAL A 57 -0.16 -2.82 -4.27
C VAL A 57 -1.18 -1.79 -4.72
N GLN A 58 -0.84 -1.05 -5.77
CA GLN A 58 -1.58 0.12 -6.22
C GLN A 58 -1.61 0.11 -7.75
N THR A 59 -2.73 0.43 -8.38
CA THR A 59 -2.75 0.68 -9.84
C THR A 59 -2.45 2.15 -10.15
N GLU A 60 -2.57 2.56 -11.41
CA GLU A 60 -2.66 3.98 -11.77
C GLU A 60 -3.89 4.70 -11.17
N HIS A 61 -4.85 3.96 -10.60
CA HIS A 61 -6.08 4.47 -10.02
C HIS A 61 -6.18 4.25 -8.51
N THR A 62 -6.51 5.30 -7.76
CA THR A 62 -6.70 5.23 -6.30
C THR A 62 -7.84 4.25 -5.93
N PRO A 63 -7.58 3.16 -5.19
CA PRO A 63 -8.64 2.27 -4.71
C PRO A 63 -9.40 2.93 -3.55
N TRP A 64 -10.49 2.29 -3.13
CA TRP A 64 -11.24 2.80 -1.96
C TRP A 64 -10.39 2.70 -0.69
N TYR A 65 -9.65 1.60 -0.52
CA TYR A 65 -8.71 1.34 0.56
C TYR A 65 -7.60 0.38 0.11
N HIS A 66 -6.59 0.20 0.96
CA HIS A 66 -5.60 -0.88 0.91
C HIS A 66 -5.68 -1.73 2.18
N LEU A 67 -5.28 -3.00 2.11
CA LEU A 67 -5.14 -3.86 3.28
C LEU A 67 -3.68 -3.96 3.71
N ALA A 68 -3.29 -3.24 4.75
CA ALA A 68 -1.89 -3.16 5.17
C ALA A 68 -1.66 -3.61 6.62
N ILE A 69 -0.49 -4.19 6.87
CA ILE A 69 0.05 -4.32 8.23
C ILE A 69 0.86 -3.05 8.51
N LEU A 70 0.30 -2.12 9.29
CA LEU A 70 0.88 -0.79 9.47
C LEU A 70 2.32 -0.82 10.01
N ASP A 71 2.61 -1.75 10.92
CA ASP A 71 3.94 -1.93 11.51
C ASP A 71 5.03 -2.34 10.51
N SER A 72 4.65 -2.77 9.29
CA SER A 72 5.61 -3.11 8.24
C SER A 72 5.75 -2.06 7.15
N LEU A 73 5.03 -0.94 7.22
CA LEU A 73 5.08 0.11 6.21
C LEU A 73 5.91 1.31 6.69
N ASP A 74 6.62 1.91 5.74
CA ASP A 74 7.34 3.16 5.92
C ASP A 74 6.55 4.27 5.22
N ILE A 75 5.76 5.05 5.99
CA ILE A 75 4.78 6.01 5.46
C ILE A 75 5.43 7.08 4.59
N GLU A 76 6.64 7.52 4.94
CA GLU A 76 7.40 8.52 4.18
C GLU A 76 7.76 8.05 2.77
N HIS A 77 7.84 6.73 2.59
CA HIS A 77 8.17 6.10 1.32
C HIS A 77 6.94 5.71 0.48
N LEU A 78 5.72 6.08 0.90
CA LEU A 78 4.49 5.76 0.16
C LEU A 78 4.26 6.66 -1.07
N ARG A 79 5.08 7.68 -1.27
CA ARG A 79 4.96 8.58 -2.42
C ARG A 79 4.95 7.78 -3.73
N PRO A 80 4.09 8.14 -4.70
CA PRO A 80 3.28 9.37 -4.79
C PRO A 80 1.93 9.30 -4.05
N MET A 81 1.68 8.28 -3.24
CA MET A 81 0.47 8.24 -2.42
C MET A 81 0.64 9.07 -1.15
N THR A 82 -0.42 9.79 -0.80
CA THR A 82 -0.51 10.51 0.47
C THR A 82 -1.70 9.98 1.27
N PRO A 83 -1.61 9.94 2.60
CA PRO A 83 -2.79 9.75 3.44
C PRO A 83 -3.85 10.81 3.10
N ARG A 84 -5.13 10.42 3.12
CA ARG A 84 -6.24 11.39 3.00
C ARG A 84 -6.18 12.38 4.17
N ASP A 85 -6.12 13.68 3.87
CA ASP A 85 -5.92 14.77 4.84
C ASP A 85 -6.89 14.71 6.04
N GLU A 86 -6.34 14.97 7.23
CA GLU A 86 -6.99 15.27 8.52
C GLU A 86 -7.94 14.23 9.17
N LEU A 87 -8.25 13.10 8.52
CA LEU A 87 -8.82 11.91 9.17
C LEU A 87 -7.75 10.92 9.67
N ALA A 88 -6.51 11.43 9.78
CA ALA A 88 -5.31 10.77 10.29
C ALA A 88 -5.34 10.40 11.79
N GLN A 89 -6.50 10.43 12.45
CA GLN A 89 -6.64 9.95 13.83
C GLN A 89 -7.48 8.67 13.87
N LEU A 90 -6.85 7.55 13.53
CA LEU A 90 -7.03 6.28 14.26
C LEU A 90 -8.42 5.57 14.23
N SER A 91 -9.47 6.11 13.60
CA SER A 91 -10.84 5.59 13.74
C SER A 91 -11.39 4.76 12.58
N THR A 92 -10.74 4.74 11.41
CA THR A 92 -11.19 3.96 10.23
C THR A 92 -10.41 2.67 9.99
N PHE A 93 -9.44 2.36 10.85
CA PHE A 93 -8.69 1.11 10.80
C PHE A 93 -9.48 -0.03 11.44
N GLN A 94 -10.60 -0.44 10.84
CA GLN A 94 -11.26 -1.67 11.27
C GLN A 94 -10.23 -2.82 11.14
N PRO A 95 -9.92 -3.52 12.25
CA PRO A 95 -8.94 -4.60 12.20
C PRO A 95 -9.53 -5.77 11.41
N LEU A 96 -8.74 -6.29 10.47
CA LEU A 96 -9.00 -7.57 9.82
C LEU A 96 -7.83 -8.50 10.16
N GLY A 97 -7.95 -9.19 11.30
CA GLY A 97 -6.83 -9.90 11.90
C GLY A 97 -5.65 -8.95 12.18
N LYS A 98 -4.51 -9.20 11.51
CA LYS A 98 -3.29 -8.36 11.62
C LYS A 98 -3.27 -7.17 10.67
N ALA A 99 -4.15 -7.15 9.65
CA ALA A 99 -4.23 -6.07 8.69
C ALA A 99 -5.17 -4.95 9.18
N ARG A 100 -5.05 -3.78 8.54
CA ARG A 100 -5.89 -2.61 8.72
C ARG A 100 -6.25 -2.03 7.34
N PHE A 101 -7.45 -1.47 7.24
CA PHE A 101 -7.86 -0.69 6.08
C PHE A 101 -7.14 0.66 6.07
N MET A 102 -6.35 0.92 5.03
CA MET A 102 -5.61 2.18 4.87
C MET A 102 -6.19 2.98 3.71
N PHE A 103 -6.39 4.28 3.93
CA PHE A 103 -7.05 5.16 2.96
C PHE A 103 -6.03 6.15 2.41
N LEU A 104 -5.44 5.78 1.28
CA LEU A 104 -4.48 6.60 0.55
C LEU A 104 -5.14 7.30 -0.63
N ASN A 105 -4.56 8.41 -1.07
CA ASN A 105 -4.86 9.08 -2.32
C ASN A 105 -3.61 9.10 -3.21
N LEU A 106 -3.81 9.02 -4.52
CA LEU A 106 -2.77 9.37 -5.49
C LEU A 106 -2.84 10.85 -5.82
N ASP A 107 -1.68 11.49 -5.82
CA ASP A 107 -1.48 12.80 -6.41
C ASP A 107 -1.19 12.65 -7.92
N ALA A 108 -2.05 13.22 -8.76
CA ALA A 108 -1.92 13.19 -10.22
C ALA A 108 -0.73 14.01 -10.75
N HIS A 109 -0.19 14.91 -9.93
CA HIS A 109 0.92 15.80 -10.23
C HIS A 109 2.21 15.43 -9.48
N ALA A 110 2.13 14.45 -8.56
CA ALA A 110 3.30 14.01 -7.82
C ALA A 110 4.38 13.45 -8.75
N ARG A 111 5.59 13.94 -8.51
CA ARG A 111 6.79 13.32 -9.07
C ARG A 111 7.17 12.11 -8.22
N ILE A 112 7.59 11.05 -8.88
CA ILE A 112 8.18 9.89 -8.21
C ILE A 112 9.53 10.34 -7.63
N PRO A 113 9.75 10.20 -6.31
CA PRO A 113 11.04 10.56 -5.71
C PRO A 113 12.18 9.77 -6.33
N ALA A 114 13.34 10.41 -6.51
CA ALA A 114 14.52 9.76 -7.10
C ALA A 114 15.05 8.59 -6.26
N ASP A 115 14.75 8.58 -4.96
CA ASP A 115 15.08 7.53 -4.00
C ASP A 115 13.91 6.55 -3.77
N SER A 116 12.85 6.63 -4.58
CA SER A 116 11.73 5.69 -4.50
C SER A 116 12.21 4.26 -4.70
N GLN A 117 11.74 3.37 -3.83
CA GLN A 117 11.97 1.93 -3.94
C GLN A 117 10.75 1.19 -4.49
N ALA A 118 9.74 1.93 -4.95
CA ALA A 118 8.56 1.35 -5.55
C ALA A 118 8.92 0.64 -6.86
N LYS A 119 8.28 -0.49 -7.10
CA LYS A 119 8.35 -1.22 -8.35
C LYS A 119 7.19 -0.82 -9.25
N PHE A 120 7.49 -0.57 -10.52
CA PHE A 120 6.50 -0.20 -11.52
C PHE A 120 6.37 -1.34 -12.52
N LEU A 121 5.19 -1.96 -12.58
CA LEU A 121 4.94 -3.17 -13.34
C LEU A 121 3.84 -2.89 -14.37
N SER A 122 4.15 -2.98 -15.66
CA SER A 122 3.19 -2.72 -16.74
C SER A 122 2.53 -4.00 -17.21
N TRP A 123 1.22 -3.99 -17.37
CA TRP A 123 0.49 -5.13 -17.91
C TRP A 123 0.63 -5.22 -19.44
N SER A 124 1.11 -6.37 -19.94
CA SER A 124 1.28 -6.63 -21.38
C SER A 124 0.09 -7.37 -22.04
N GLY A 125 -0.98 -7.64 -21.26
CA GLY A 125 -2.10 -8.46 -21.69
C GLY A 125 -2.05 -9.91 -21.18
N HIS A 126 -0.87 -10.38 -20.75
CA HIS A 126 -0.67 -11.73 -20.24
C HIS A 126 0.25 -11.80 -19.02
N ASP A 127 1.20 -10.87 -18.90
CA ASP A 127 2.12 -10.79 -17.76
C ASP A 127 2.40 -9.33 -17.36
N PHE A 128 3.05 -9.16 -16.21
CA PHE A 128 3.56 -7.89 -15.71
C PHE A 128 5.05 -7.74 -16.02
N GLU A 129 5.40 -6.69 -16.75
CA GLU A 129 6.78 -6.34 -17.12
C GLU A 129 7.34 -5.26 -16.19
N ASP A 130 8.56 -5.43 -15.66
CA ASP A 130 9.20 -4.43 -14.78
C ASP A 130 9.66 -3.21 -15.59
N MET A 131 8.94 -2.10 -15.44
CA MET A 131 9.20 -0.80 -16.05
C MET A 131 9.87 0.18 -15.08
N SER A 132 10.33 -0.27 -13.92
CA SER A 132 10.86 0.63 -12.89
C SER A 132 12.03 1.46 -13.40
N ALA A 133 12.94 0.88 -14.19
CA ALA A 133 14.07 1.63 -14.74
C ALA A 133 13.64 2.73 -15.73
N ASP A 134 12.61 2.48 -16.53
CA ASP A 134 12.07 3.47 -17.48
C ASP A 134 11.31 4.58 -16.76
N VAL A 135 10.57 4.24 -15.70
CA VAL A 135 9.87 5.21 -14.86
C VAL A 135 10.87 6.10 -14.12
N MET A 136 11.87 5.51 -13.48
CA MET A 136 12.90 6.27 -12.75
C MET A 136 13.76 7.13 -13.67
N ALA A 137 13.96 6.71 -14.92
CA ALA A 137 14.66 7.52 -15.94
C ALA A 137 13.76 8.56 -16.64
N GLY A 138 12.47 8.62 -16.30
CA GLY A 138 11.50 9.53 -16.93
C GLY A 138 11.13 9.17 -18.38
N ARG A 139 11.54 8.00 -18.88
CA ARG A 139 11.15 7.49 -20.21
C ARG A 139 9.69 7.01 -20.22
N ARG A 140 9.21 6.51 -19.09
CA ARG A 140 7.80 6.18 -18.84
C ARG A 140 7.26 7.10 -17.74
N ILE A 141 6.15 7.77 -18.00
CA ILE A 141 5.48 8.61 -16.99
C ILE A 141 4.17 7.91 -16.61
N PRO A 142 4.06 7.32 -15.41
CA PRO A 142 2.79 6.79 -14.91
C PRO A 142 1.71 7.88 -14.87
N LYS A 143 0.47 7.51 -15.19
CA LYS A 143 -0.67 8.42 -15.16
C LYS A 143 -1.49 8.14 -13.92
N PHE A 144 -1.24 8.87 -12.85
CA PHE A 144 -1.98 8.66 -11.60
C PHE A 144 -3.33 9.38 -11.61
N PHE A 145 -4.35 8.67 -11.13
CA PHE A 145 -5.72 9.16 -11.04
C PHE A 145 -6.21 9.06 -9.60
N CYS A 146 -6.64 10.20 -9.07
CA CYS A 146 -7.44 10.25 -7.86
C CYS A 146 -8.91 10.02 -8.24
N ASN A 147 -9.44 8.84 -7.89
CA ASN A 147 -10.83 8.47 -8.19
C ASN A 147 -11.83 8.95 -7.10
N ARG A 148 -11.44 9.96 -6.30
CA ARG A 148 -12.27 10.53 -5.22
C ARG A 148 -12.82 11.91 -5.65
N PRO A 149 -13.78 12.48 -4.90
CA PRO A 149 -14.18 13.87 -5.11
C PRO A 149 -12.96 14.80 -5.04
N GLU A 150 -12.96 15.86 -5.84
CA GLU A 150 -11.83 16.80 -5.95
C GLU A 150 -11.39 17.38 -4.60
N SER A 151 -12.33 17.57 -3.66
CA SER A 151 -12.05 18.03 -2.29
C SER A 151 -11.20 17.06 -1.46
N GLU A 152 -11.06 15.81 -1.90
CA GLU A 152 -10.28 14.78 -1.23
C GLU A 152 -9.00 14.42 -1.98
N CYS A 153 -8.81 14.96 -3.19
CA CYS A 153 -7.65 14.67 -3.99
C CYS A 153 -6.50 15.62 -3.61
N PRO A 154 -5.27 15.10 -3.42
CA PRO A 154 -4.09 15.94 -3.24
C PRO A 154 -3.96 16.91 -4.41
N ARG A 155 -3.57 18.15 -4.10
CA ARG A 155 -3.35 19.23 -5.07
C ARG A 155 -1.87 19.49 -5.28
#